data_AF-A0A7S0QIH7-F1
#
_entry.id   AF-A0A7S0QIH7-F1
#
_cell.length_a   1.000
_cell.length_b   1.000
_cell.length_c   1.000
_cell.angle_alpha   90.00
_cell.angle_beta   90.00
_cell.angle_gamma   90.00
#
_symmetry.space_group_name_H-M   'P 1'
#
loop_
_entity.id
_entity.type
_entity.pdbx_description
1 polymer ?
#
loop_
_entity_poly.entity_id
_entity_poly.type
_entity_poly.pdbx_seq_one_letter_code
_entity_poly.pdbx_strand_id
1 'polypeptide(L)'
;RTARLPRAVPPLPWHRRGPVLVAVAGFLPFSAIYIELYFIFASVWGHKLYSLYGILALVFGILLVVTAFVTVALTYLQLAAEDHRWCWRSVMSGGVTGGYIMAYAVYYFVYKAHMTGFMQTAFFFGYTGVACYAAALLLGTVGFASSFAFVNAIYRSIKCD
;
A
#
# COMPACT_ATOMS: atom_id res chain seq x y z
N ARG A 1 4.25 7.15 40.31
CA ARG A 1 2.94 6.58 39.87
C ARG A 1 2.60 7.19 38.52
N THR A 2 2.91 6.52 37.42
CA THR A 2 2.53 6.98 36.07
C THR A 2 1.02 6.79 35.89
N ALA A 3 0.31 7.86 35.54
CA ALA A 3 -1.14 7.82 35.33
C ALA A 3 -1.46 6.85 34.18
N ARG A 4 -2.30 5.85 34.45
CA ARG A 4 -2.70 4.76 33.53
C ARG A 4 -3.64 5.20 32.40
N LEU A 5 -3.95 6.49 32.26
CA LEU A 5 -4.86 6.99 31.24
C LEU A 5 -4.09 7.30 29.95
N PRO A 6 -4.48 6.74 28.80
CA PRO A 6 -3.92 7.16 27.52
C PRO A 6 -4.18 8.66 27.34
N ARG A 7 -3.12 9.42 27.06
CA ARG A 7 -3.24 10.86 26.77
C ARG A 7 -4.18 11.04 25.57
N ALA A 8 -5.05 12.05 25.65
CA ALA A 8 -5.96 12.38 24.57
C ALA A 8 -5.15 12.85 23.34
N VAL A 9 -5.44 12.27 22.18
CA VAL A 9 -4.75 12.61 20.93
C VAL A 9 -5.04 14.06 20.57
N PRO A 10 -4.01 14.90 20.32
CA PRO A 10 -4.22 16.30 19.97
C PRO A 10 -4.97 16.42 18.64
N PRO A 11 -5.84 17.42 18.47
CA PRO A 11 -6.53 17.66 17.21
C PRO A 11 -5.53 18.06 16.12
N LEU A 12 -5.36 17.22 15.10
CA LEU A 12 -4.48 17.50 13.96
C LEU A 12 -5.19 18.34 12.88
N PRO A 13 -4.47 19.26 12.20
CA PRO A 13 -5.00 19.99 11.04
C PRO A 13 -5.38 19.03 9.90
N TRP A 14 -6.29 19.46 9.01
CA TRP A 14 -6.96 18.59 8.04
C TRP A 14 -6.01 17.77 7.14
N HIS A 15 -4.91 18.37 6.70
CA HIS A 15 -3.89 17.75 5.85
C HIS A 15 -3.03 16.71 6.58
N ARG A 16 -3.00 16.74 7.92
CA ARG A 16 -2.34 15.75 8.78
C ARG A 16 -3.31 14.71 9.35
N ARG A 17 -4.56 14.67 8.86
CA ARG A 17 -5.50 13.62 9.27
C ARG A 17 -5.09 12.28 8.68
N GLY A 18 -5.21 11.24 9.49
CA GLY A 18 -4.88 9.84 9.14
C GLY A 18 -5.32 9.39 7.74
N PRO A 19 -6.58 9.60 7.29
CA PRO A 19 -7.00 9.14 5.97
C PRO A 19 -6.29 9.83 4.79
N VAL A 20 -5.95 11.12 4.91
CA VAL A 20 -5.24 11.86 3.85
C VAL A 20 -3.81 11.35 3.73
N LEU A 21 -3.13 11.17 4.87
CA LEU A 21 -1.79 10.60 4.91
C LEU A 21 -1.75 9.16 4.38
N VAL A 22 -2.74 8.34 4.74
CA VAL A 22 -2.87 6.96 4.23
C VAL A 22 -3.04 6.97 2.71
N ALA A 23 -3.91 7.82 2.15
CA ALA A 23 -4.08 7.91 0.71
C ALA A 23 -2.77 8.30 0.00
N VAL A 24 -2.07 9.34 0.48
CA VAL A 24 -0.76 9.75 -0.06
C VAL A 24 0.27 8.62 0.04
N ALA A 25 0.20 7.80 1.10
CA ALA A 25 1.09 6.68 1.32
C ALA A 25 1.11 5.69 0.17
N GLY A 26 -0.07 5.30 -0.34
CA GLY A 26 -0.18 4.30 -1.39
C GLY A 26 0.04 4.85 -2.80
N PHE A 27 -0.01 6.17 -2.98
CA PHE A 27 0.25 6.79 -4.28
C PHE A 27 1.72 6.64 -4.69
N LEU A 28 2.66 6.78 -3.75
CA LEU A 28 4.10 6.58 -3.98
C LEU A 28 4.44 5.18 -4.53
N PRO A 29 4.13 4.07 -3.84
CA PRO A 29 4.40 2.73 -4.34
C PRO A 29 3.62 2.43 -5.63
N PHE A 30 2.40 2.98 -5.80
CA PHE A 30 1.66 2.86 -7.05
C PHE A 30 2.38 3.53 -8.23
N SER A 31 2.91 4.75 -8.04
CA SER A 31 3.64 5.48 -9.08
C SER A 31 4.89 4.74 -9.55
N ALA A 32 5.57 4.04 -8.64
CA ALA A 32 6.76 3.25 -8.94
C ALA A 32 6.47 2.03 -9.82
N ILE A 33 5.27 1.46 -9.76
CA ILE A 33 4.88 0.25 -10.49
C ILE A 33 3.98 0.52 -11.69
N TYR A 34 3.59 1.79 -11.94
CA TYR A 34 2.56 2.15 -12.91
C TYR A 34 2.82 1.63 -14.33
N ILE A 35 4.06 1.81 -14.82
CA ILE A 35 4.45 1.38 -16.17
C ILE A 35 4.44 -0.14 -16.29
N GLU A 36 4.95 -0.84 -15.29
CA GLU A 36 4.97 -2.31 -15.26
C GLU A 36 3.56 -2.88 -15.16
N LEU A 37 2.68 -2.24 -14.38
CA LEU A 37 1.29 -2.62 -14.28
C LEU A 37 0.62 -2.56 -15.66
N TYR A 38 0.87 -1.53 -16.47
CA TYR A 38 0.41 -1.49 -17.86
C TYR A 38 0.87 -2.70 -18.66
N PHE A 39 2.15 -3.06 -18.59
CA PHE A 39 2.69 -4.20 -19.31
C PHE A 39 2.11 -5.55 -18.83
N ILE A 40 1.89 -5.71 -17.53
CA ILE A 40 1.22 -6.89 -16.96
C ILE A 40 -0.19 -7.00 -17.52
N PHE A 41 -1.00 -5.93 -17.47
CA PHE A 41 -2.35 -5.95 -18.01
C PHE A 41 -2.35 -6.21 -19.53
N ALA A 42 -1.40 -5.62 -20.27
CA ALA A 42 -1.24 -5.85 -21.70
C ALA A 42 -0.80 -7.28 -22.04
N SER A 43 -0.06 -7.96 -21.16
CA SER A 43 0.37 -9.35 -21.36
C SER A 43 -0.65 -10.38 -20.90
N VAL A 44 -1.38 -10.11 -19.81
CA VAL A 44 -2.41 -11.02 -19.28
C VAL A 44 -3.65 -11.00 -20.18
N TRP A 45 -3.98 -9.82 -20.73
CA TRP A 45 -5.19 -9.62 -21.55
C TRP A 45 -4.91 -9.35 -23.04
N GLY A 46 -3.65 -9.32 -23.46
CA GLY A 46 -3.24 -9.11 -24.85
C GLY A 46 -2.23 -10.15 -25.35
N HIS A 47 -2.05 -10.24 -26.67
CA HIS A 47 -1.40 -11.35 -27.38
C HIS A 47 0.14 -11.35 -27.36
N LYS A 48 0.80 -10.65 -26.42
CA LYS A 48 2.26 -10.61 -26.30
C LYS A 48 2.72 -11.24 -25.00
N LEU A 49 3.53 -12.30 -25.09
CA LEU A 49 4.19 -12.92 -23.95
C LEU A 49 5.16 -11.91 -23.31
N TYR A 50 4.91 -11.50 -22.07
CA TYR A 50 5.89 -10.77 -21.28
C TYR A 50 7.04 -11.70 -20.93
N SER A 51 8.14 -11.64 -21.69
CA SER A 51 9.31 -12.51 -21.50
C SER A 51 10.26 -11.98 -20.41
N LEU A 52 9.99 -10.81 -19.83
CA LEU A 52 10.89 -10.09 -18.92
C LEU A 52 10.57 -10.34 -17.43
N TYR A 53 10.45 -11.60 -17.03
CA TYR A 53 10.18 -12.00 -15.63
C TYR A 53 11.21 -11.43 -14.62
N GLY A 54 12.45 -11.22 -15.04
CA GLY A 54 13.51 -10.64 -14.18
C GLY A 54 13.23 -9.18 -13.77
N ILE A 55 12.69 -8.37 -14.67
CA ILE A 55 12.34 -6.97 -14.37
C ILE A 55 11.14 -6.93 -13.41
N LEU A 56 10.16 -7.83 -13.61
CA LEU A 56 9.02 -7.94 -12.72
C LEU A 56 9.41 -8.26 -11.28
N ALA A 57 10.36 -9.20 -11.09
CA ALA A 57 10.87 -9.54 -9.77
C ALA A 57 11.63 -8.38 -9.11
N LEU A 58 12.42 -7.64 -9.88
CA LEU A 58 13.12 -6.44 -9.40
C LEU A 58 12.12 -5.36 -8.95
N VAL A 59 11.12 -5.08 -9.76
CA VAL A 59 10.08 -4.06 -9.47
C VAL A 59 9.26 -4.47 -8.24
N PHE A 60 8.94 -5.76 -8.10
CA PHE A 60 8.30 -6.27 -6.90
C PHE A 60 9.17 -6.04 -5.66
N GLY A 61 10.48 -6.28 -5.73
CA GLY A 61 11.42 -5.96 -4.65
C GLY A 61 11.42 -4.47 -4.28
N ILE A 62 11.50 -3.58 -5.28
CA ILE A 62 11.43 -2.12 -5.08
C ILE A 62 10.09 -1.73 -4.43
N LEU A 63 8.98 -2.30 -4.88
CA LEU A 63 7.65 -2.04 -4.33
C LEU A 63 7.61 -2.36 -2.82
N LEU A 64 8.19 -3.48 -2.39
CA LEU A 64 8.27 -3.84 -0.97
C LEU A 64 9.10 -2.83 -0.18
N VAL A 65 10.26 -2.44 -0.69
CA VAL A 65 11.16 -1.48 -0.03
C VAL A 65 10.51 -0.11 0.09
N VAL A 66 9.90 0.40 -0.98
CA VAL A 66 9.20 1.70 -0.98
C VAL A 66 8.02 1.67 -0.02
N THR A 67 7.23 0.59 -0.03
CA THR A 67 6.10 0.43 0.90
C THR A 67 6.57 0.41 2.35
N ALA A 68 7.62 -0.34 2.66
CA ALA A 68 8.23 -0.37 3.99
C ALA A 68 8.73 1.02 4.42
N PHE A 69 9.42 1.74 3.53
CA PHE A 69 9.94 3.08 3.82
C PHE A 69 8.82 4.09 4.11
N VAL A 70 7.80 4.13 3.26
CA VAL A 70 6.67 5.07 3.42
C VAL A 70 5.86 4.75 4.68
N THR A 71 5.61 3.48 4.98
CA THR A 71 4.89 3.07 6.19
C THR A 71 5.66 3.43 7.47
N VAL A 72 6.98 3.25 7.49
CA VAL A 72 7.85 3.67 8.62
C VAL A 72 7.85 5.20 8.78
N ALA A 73 7.97 5.96 7.68
CA ALA A 73 7.93 7.42 7.74
C ALA A 73 6.60 7.94 8.31
N LEU A 74 5.47 7.35 7.90
CA LEU A 74 4.14 7.72 8.40
C LEU A 74 3.93 7.33 9.86
N THR A 75 4.41 6.16 10.28
CA THR A 75 4.34 5.77 11.69
C THR A 75 5.20 6.67 12.57
N TYR A 76 6.38 7.09 12.10
CA TYR A 76 7.18 8.09 12.80
C TYR A 76 6.44 9.43 12.97
N LEU A 77 5.87 9.98 11.89
CA LEU A 77 5.07 11.21 11.95
C LEU A 77 3.86 11.08 12.88
N GLN A 78 3.25 9.90 12.91
CA GLN A 78 2.13 9.60 13.79
C GLN A 78 2.56 9.55 15.27
N LEU A 79 3.71 8.91 15.57
CA LEU A 79 4.27 8.88 16.93
C LEU A 79 4.69 10.27 17.40
N ALA A 80 5.24 11.10 16.50
CA ALA A 80 5.59 12.50 16.79
C ALA A 80 4.35 13.37 17.10
N ALA A 81 3.17 12.97 16.61
CA ALA A 81 1.89 13.61 16.91
C ALA A 81 1.19 13.02 18.15
N GLU A 82 1.89 12.20 18.96
CA GLU A 82 1.36 11.50 20.14
C GLU A 82 0.16 10.57 19.85
N ASP A 83 -0.05 10.11 18.60
CA ASP A 83 -1.16 9.20 18.27
C ASP A 83 -0.72 7.74 18.33
N HIS A 84 -1.06 7.06 19.44
CA HIS A 84 -0.63 5.69 19.72
C HIS A 84 -1.31 4.60 18.86
N ARG A 85 -2.27 4.94 17.99
CA ARG A 85 -3.02 3.97 17.17
C ARG A 85 -2.30 3.61 15.86
N TRP A 86 -1.04 3.18 15.95
CA TRP A 86 -0.19 2.96 14.78
C TRP A 86 -0.47 1.64 14.06
N CYS A 87 -0.89 0.59 14.77
CA CYS A 87 -1.08 -0.77 14.21
C CYS A 87 -2.04 -0.83 13.01
N TRP A 88 -3.25 -0.28 13.14
CA TRP A 88 -4.23 -0.32 12.05
C TRP A 88 -3.87 0.63 10.92
N ARG A 89 -3.21 1.75 11.23
CA ARG A 89 -2.80 2.74 10.22
C ARG A 89 -1.63 2.25 9.38
N SER A 90 -0.68 1.50 9.95
CA SER A 90 0.42 0.91 9.18
C SER A 90 -0.04 -0.19 8.23
N VAL A 91 -1.07 -0.96 8.61
CA VAL A 91 -1.71 -1.93 7.70
C VAL A 91 -2.43 -1.19 6.56
N MET A 92 -3.21 -0.15 6.88
CA MET A 92 -3.98 0.59 5.89
C MET A 92 -3.10 1.39 4.92
N SER A 93 -1.97 1.94 5.38
CA SER A 93 -1.04 2.69 4.52
C SER A 93 -0.39 1.82 3.45
N GLY A 94 -0.07 0.56 3.75
CA GLY A 94 0.38 -0.42 2.74
C GLY A 94 -0.77 -0.90 1.86
N GLY A 95 -1.92 -1.24 2.46
CA GLY A 95 -3.05 -1.84 1.78
C GLY A 95 -3.76 -0.95 0.76
N VAL A 96 -3.76 0.38 0.96
CA VAL A 96 -4.42 1.32 0.04
C VAL A 96 -3.82 1.29 -1.37
N THR A 97 -2.55 0.85 -1.50
CA THR A 97 -1.89 0.62 -2.79
C THR A 97 -2.67 -0.37 -3.66
N GLY A 98 -3.26 -1.41 -3.06
CA GLY A 98 -4.14 -2.35 -3.79
C GLY A 98 -5.43 -1.69 -4.29
N GLY A 99 -5.94 -0.69 -3.57
CA GLY A 99 -7.05 0.15 -4.02
C GLY A 99 -6.67 1.00 -5.25
N TYR A 100 -5.45 1.55 -5.28
CA TYR A 100 -4.94 2.26 -6.46
C TYR A 100 -4.79 1.34 -7.69
N ILE A 101 -4.31 0.10 -7.48
CA ILE A 101 -4.24 -0.91 -8.54
C ILE A 101 -5.65 -1.23 -9.08
N MET A 102 -6.65 -1.34 -8.21
CA MET A 102 -8.04 -1.55 -8.61
C MET A 102 -8.60 -0.38 -9.43
N ALA A 103 -8.35 0.86 -9.01
CA ALA A 103 -8.77 2.05 -9.76
C ALA A 103 -8.12 2.08 -11.16
N TYR A 104 -6.85 1.69 -11.26
CA TYR A 104 -6.17 1.56 -12.53
C TYR A 104 -6.76 0.44 -13.41
N ALA A 105 -7.18 -0.68 -12.83
CA ALA A 105 -7.84 -1.75 -13.57
C ALA A 105 -9.16 -1.30 -14.20
N VAL A 106 -9.96 -0.49 -13.48
CA VAL A 106 -11.18 0.12 -14.02
C VAL A 106 -10.85 1.02 -15.22
N TYR A 107 -9.82 1.87 -15.09
CA TYR A 107 -9.35 2.72 -16.18
C TYR A 107 -8.91 1.88 -17.40
N TYR A 108 -8.12 0.83 -17.18
CA TYR A 108 -7.67 -0.07 -18.25
C TYR A 108 -8.85 -0.75 -18.96
N PHE A 109 -9.83 -1.21 -18.20
CA PHE A 109 -11.04 -1.85 -18.73
C PHE A 109 -11.80 -0.93 -19.69
N VAL A 110 -12.03 0.33 -19.30
CA VAL A 110 -12.82 1.29 -20.09
C VAL A 110 -12.09 1.78 -21.33
N TYR A 111 -10.80 2.12 -21.21
CA TYR A 111 -10.08 2.82 -22.28
C TYR A 111 -9.21 1.93 -23.16
N LYS A 112 -8.88 0.70 -22.74
CA LYS A 112 -7.89 -0.15 -23.41
C LYS A 112 -8.34 -1.57 -23.68
N ALA A 113 -9.18 -2.16 -22.83
CA ALA A 113 -9.46 -3.59 -22.93
C ALA A 113 -10.25 -3.97 -24.20
N HIS A 114 -11.05 -3.06 -24.79
CA HIS A 114 -11.94 -3.36 -25.93
C HIS A 114 -12.76 -4.66 -25.73
N MET A 115 -13.04 -5.01 -24.47
CA MET A 115 -13.74 -6.23 -24.07
C MET A 115 -15.23 -5.93 -23.95
N THR A 116 -16.04 -6.57 -24.78
CA THR A 116 -17.49 -6.37 -24.80
C THR A 116 -18.20 -7.65 -24.38
N GLY A 117 -18.99 -7.59 -23.30
CA GLY A 117 -19.85 -8.68 -22.86
C GLY A 117 -19.82 -8.88 -21.36
N PHE A 118 -20.98 -9.21 -20.78
CA PHE A 118 -21.15 -9.40 -19.34
C PHE A 118 -20.19 -10.45 -18.76
N MET A 119 -20.09 -11.62 -19.40
CA MET A 119 -19.21 -12.69 -18.93
C MET A 119 -17.74 -12.25 -18.88
N GLN A 120 -17.26 -11.55 -19.91
CA GLN A 120 -15.88 -11.06 -19.98
C GLN A 120 -15.58 -10.00 -18.91
N THR A 121 -16.54 -9.10 -18.65
CA THR A 121 -16.43 -8.10 -17.57
C THR A 121 -16.35 -8.77 -16.20
N ALA A 122 -17.18 -9.78 -15.94
CA ALA A 122 -17.21 -10.49 -14.67
C ALA A 122 -15.89 -11.23 -14.41
N PHE A 123 -15.33 -11.91 -15.42
CA PHE A 123 -14.02 -12.54 -15.30
C PHE A 123 -12.90 -11.52 -15.07
N PHE A 124 -12.87 -10.42 -15.82
CA PHE A 124 -11.85 -9.39 -15.66
C PHE A 124 -11.86 -8.81 -14.25
N PHE A 125 -13.02 -8.37 -13.76
CA PHE A 125 -13.14 -7.80 -12.42
C PHE A 125 -12.98 -8.84 -11.31
N GLY A 126 -13.38 -10.09 -11.54
CA GLY A 126 -13.18 -11.18 -10.58
C GLY A 126 -11.70 -11.46 -10.34
N TYR A 127 -10.94 -11.75 -11.40
CA TYR A 127 -9.51 -12.05 -11.29
C TYR A 127 -8.71 -10.85 -10.79
N THR A 128 -8.98 -9.67 -11.33
CA THR A 128 -8.30 -8.44 -10.89
C THR A 128 -8.68 -8.08 -9.46
N GLY A 129 -9.92 -8.35 -9.05
CA GLY A 129 -10.40 -8.22 -7.68
C GLY A 129 -9.59 -9.02 -6.67
N VAL A 130 -9.46 -10.32 -6.93
CA VAL A 130 -8.68 -11.21 -6.07
C VAL A 130 -7.21 -10.81 -6.05
N ALA A 131 -6.63 -10.45 -7.20
CA ALA A 131 -5.25 -10.00 -7.29
C ALA A 131 -5.00 -8.71 -6.49
N CYS A 132 -5.88 -7.71 -6.59
CA CYS A 132 -5.78 -6.46 -5.83
C CYS A 132 -5.94 -6.70 -4.33
N TYR A 133 -6.85 -7.60 -3.93
CA TYR A 133 -7.03 -7.97 -2.53
C TYR A 133 -5.79 -8.66 -1.95
N ALA A 134 -5.21 -9.61 -2.69
CA ALA A 134 -3.96 -10.26 -2.30
C ALA A 134 -2.80 -9.26 -2.19
N ALA A 135 -2.67 -8.34 -3.15
CA ALA A 135 -1.66 -7.27 -3.11
C ALA A 135 -1.86 -6.34 -1.91
N ALA A 136 -3.11 -5.95 -1.59
CA ALA A 136 -3.42 -5.12 -0.44
C ALA A 136 -3.02 -5.81 0.88
N LEU A 137 -3.30 -7.10 1.02
CA LEU A 137 -2.88 -7.88 2.19
C LEU A 137 -1.36 -7.99 2.30
N LEU A 138 -0.68 -8.28 1.19
CA LEU A 138 0.78 -8.43 1.16
C LEU A 138 1.48 -7.11 1.52
N LEU A 139 1.08 -6.00 0.89
CA LEU A 139 1.66 -4.69 1.18
C LEU A 139 1.28 -4.21 2.58
N GLY A 140 0.08 -4.54 3.05
CA GLY A 140 -0.37 -4.26 4.43
C GLY A 140 0.45 -5.02 5.48
N THR A 141 0.77 -6.30 5.27
CA THR A 141 1.61 -7.07 6.20
C THR A 141 3.04 -6.58 6.24
N VAL A 142 3.61 -6.22 5.09
CA VAL A 142 4.96 -5.63 4.98
C VAL A 142 5.03 -4.27 5.68
N GLY A 143 4.00 -3.43 5.48
CA GLY A 143 3.88 -2.14 6.18
C GLY A 143 3.75 -2.29 7.69
N PHE A 144 2.98 -3.28 8.15
CA PHE A 144 2.87 -3.60 9.58
C PHE A 144 4.17 -4.14 10.18
N ALA A 145 4.82 -5.10 9.52
CA ALA A 145 6.05 -5.72 10.00
C ALA A 145 7.19 -4.71 10.11
N SER A 146 7.39 -3.87 9.10
CA SER A 146 8.39 -2.81 9.10
C SER A 146 8.14 -1.78 10.21
N SER A 147 6.89 -1.34 10.37
CA SER A 147 6.49 -0.42 11.44
C SER A 147 6.69 -1.02 12.84
N PHE A 148 6.36 -2.31 13.03
CA PHE A 148 6.56 -3.00 14.31
C PHE A 148 8.05 -3.12 14.67
N ALA A 149 8.89 -3.46 13.70
CA ALA A 149 10.35 -3.50 13.89
C ALA A 149 10.90 -2.12 14.28
N PHE A 150 10.44 -1.05 13.62
CA PHE A 150 10.83 0.32 13.92
C PHE A 150 10.43 0.76 15.33
N VAL A 151 9.17 0.52 15.72
CA VAL A 151 8.65 0.88 17.04
C VAL A 151 9.42 0.14 18.15
N ASN A 152 9.70 -1.17 17.96
CA ASN A 152 10.51 -1.94 18.91
C ASN A 152 11.94 -1.42 19.03
N ALA A 153 12.56 -0.97 17.92
CA ALA A 153 13.89 -0.40 17.94
C ALA A 153 13.94 0.89 18.78
N ILE A 154 12.96 1.79 18.62
CA ILE A 154 12.85 3.02 19.42
C ILE A 154 12.68 2.67 20.91
N TYR A 155 11.72 1.82 21.27
CA TYR A 155 11.47 1.49 22.67
C TYR A 155 12.62 0.74 23.35
N ARG A 156 13.44 -0.01 22.60
CA ARG A 156 14.67 -0.61 23.12
C ARG A 156 15.72 0.44 23.42
N SER A 157 15.94 1.41 22.51
CA SER A 157 16.95 2.46 22.71
C SER A 157 16.67 3.32 23.94
N ILE A 158 15.40 3.67 24.19
CA ILE A 158 14.99 4.50 25.34
C ILE A 158 15.17 3.79 26.69
N LYS A 159 15.26 2.46 26.72
CA LYS A 159 15.48 1.69 27.96
C LYS A 159 16.97 1.49 28.28
N CYS A 160 17.86 1.83 27.36
CA CYS A 160 19.31 1.72 27.55
C CYS A 160 19.94 3.01 28.09
N ASP A 161 19.22 4.14 28.02
CA ASP A 161 19.46 5.36 28.81
C ASP A 161 18.67 5.32 30.12
#